data_AF-A0A223FQZ0-F1
#
_entry.id   AF-A0A223FQZ0-F1
#
_cell.length_a   1.000
_cell.length_b   1.000
_cell.length_c   1.000
_cell.angle_alpha   90.00
_cell.angle_beta   90.00
_cell.angle_gamma   90.00
#
_symmetry.space_group_name_H-M   'P 1'
#
loop_
_entity.id
_entity.type
_entity.pdbx_description
1 polymer ?
#
loop_
_entity_poly.entity_id
_entity_poly.type
_entity_poly.pdbx_seq_one_letter_code
_entity_poly.pdbx_strand_id
1 'polypeptide(L)'
;MLFMVFIIGSQRFKKGIFISEEDKALHPKAKIRHDDPDIERCRRAHQNDLENIPAFILAGALYQLTSPSAWLAIQLFRFGTIARIVHTFVYAIVVIPQPARAISFFVSYAITVYMLVQTILYVL
;
A
#
# COMPACT_ATOMS: atom_id res chain seq x y z
N MET A 1 0.91 0.62 -4.91
CA MET A 1 2.28 1.20 -4.75
C MET A 1 2.67 2.21 -5.83
N LEU A 2 2.94 1.83 -7.09
CA LEU A 2 3.44 2.79 -8.11
C LEU A 2 2.44 3.91 -8.46
N PHE A 3 1.16 3.57 -8.62
CA PHE A 3 0.11 4.54 -8.92
C PHE A 3 -0.06 5.60 -7.81
N MET A 4 0.28 5.28 -6.56
CA MET A 4 0.19 6.22 -5.44
C MET A 4 1.17 7.40 -5.58
N VAL A 5 2.32 7.20 -6.24
CA VAL A 5 3.28 8.28 -6.51
C VAL A 5 2.63 9.34 -7.41
N PHE A 6 1.92 8.91 -8.45
CA PHE A 6 1.18 9.80 -9.35
C PHE A 6 0.03 10.52 -8.63
N ILE A 7 -0.69 9.84 -7.74
CA ILE A 7 -1.75 10.49 -6.92
C ILE A 7 -1.14 11.58 -6.03
N ILE A 8 -0.06 11.29 -5.32
CA ILE A 8 0.63 12.27 -4.45
C ILE A 8 1.09 13.46 -5.28
N GLY A 9 1.76 13.23 -6.41
CA GLY A 9 2.20 14.28 -7.33
C GLY A 9 1.03 15.14 -7.82
N SER A 10 -0.06 14.51 -8.27
CA SER A 10 -1.26 15.20 -8.73
C SER A 10 -1.88 16.07 -7.62
N GLN A 11 -1.89 15.61 -6.37
CA GLN A 11 -2.37 16.40 -5.23
C GLN A 11 -1.47 17.60 -4.95
N ARG A 12 -0.15 17.46 -5.06
CA ARG A 12 0.82 18.56 -4.92
C ARG A 12 0.62 19.64 -5.97
N PHE A 13 0.50 19.25 -7.23
CA PHE A 13 0.24 20.19 -8.33
C PHE A 13 -1.12 20.88 -8.18
N LYS A 14 -2.18 20.12 -7.86
CA LYS A 14 -3.54 20.69 -7.65
C LYS A 14 -3.58 21.72 -6.52
N LYS A 15 -2.88 21.47 -5.43
CA LYS A 15 -2.86 22.37 -4.26
C LYS A 15 -1.77 23.43 -4.33
N GLY A 16 -0.83 23.31 -5.26
CA GLY A 16 0.37 24.15 -5.32
C GLY A 16 1.21 24.05 -4.05
N ILE A 17 1.28 22.86 -3.45
CA ILE A 17 2.01 22.60 -2.21
C ILE A 17 3.17 21.65 -2.50
N PHE A 18 4.40 22.16 -2.42
CA PHE A 18 5.63 21.42 -2.70
C PHE A 18 6.51 21.29 -1.45
N ILE A 19 7.49 20.40 -1.52
CA ILE A 19 8.46 20.13 -0.46
C ILE A 19 9.73 20.94 -0.69
N SER A 20 10.23 20.99 -1.93
CA SER A 20 11.51 21.60 -2.28
C SER A 20 11.36 23.03 -2.81
N GLU A 21 12.42 23.82 -2.61
CA GLU A 21 12.47 25.20 -3.12
C GLU A 21 12.60 25.25 -4.65
N GLU A 22 13.23 24.24 -5.26
CA GLU A 22 13.34 24.09 -6.71
C GLU A 22 11.95 23.99 -7.39
N ASP A 23 11.05 23.19 -6.82
CA ASP A 23 9.67 23.01 -7.33
C ASP A 23 8.86 24.31 -7.17
N LYS A 24 9.13 25.07 -6.11
CA LYS A 24 8.53 26.40 -5.92
C LYS A 24 9.05 27.40 -6.94
N ALA A 25 10.33 27.37 -7.31
CA ALA A 25 10.89 28.26 -8.32
C ALA A 25 10.21 28.07 -9.69
N LEU A 26 9.79 26.84 -10.00
CA LEU A 26 9.00 26.52 -11.20
C LEU A 26 7.53 26.96 -11.11
N HIS A 27 7.01 27.16 -9.89
CA HIS A 27 5.64 27.58 -9.63
C HIS A 27 5.57 28.78 -8.68
N PRO A 28 5.61 30.03 -9.20
CA PRO A 28 5.77 31.25 -8.39
C PRO A 28 4.70 31.48 -7.31
N LYS A 29 3.51 30.88 -7.46
CA LYS A 29 2.39 30.97 -6.51
C LYS A 29 2.35 29.83 -5.49
N ALA A 30 3.28 28.88 -5.59
CA ALA A 30 3.28 27.70 -4.77
C ALA A 30 3.84 27.96 -3.36
N LYS A 31 3.34 27.17 -2.40
CA LYS A 31 3.74 27.24 -1.00
C LYS A 31 4.57 26.02 -0.65
N ILE A 32 5.64 26.23 0.10
CA ILE A 32 6.39 25.13 0.71
C ILE A 32 5.68 24.80 2.02
N ARG A 33 5.05 23.63 2.05
CA ARG A 33 4.35 23.11 3.24
C ARG A 33 4.42 21.58 3.23
N HIS A 34 4.57 21.02 4.41
CA HIS A 34 4.68 19.57 4.60
C HIS A 34 3.44 18.96 5.26
N ASP A 35 2.55 19.80 5.80
CA ASP A 35 1.48 19.47 6.73
C ASP A 35 0.08 19.39 6.08
N ASP A 36 0.00 19.32 4.74
CA ASP A 36 -1.30 19.25 4.08
C ASP A 36 -1.98 17.89 4.35
N PRO A 37 -3.18 17.87 4.98
CA PRO A 37 -3.80 16.63 5.43
C PRO A 37 -4.09 15.60 4.32
N ASP A 38 -4.39 16.05 3.10
CA ASP A 38 -4.73 15.15 1.99
C ASP A 38 -3.47 14.57 1.33
N ILE A 39 -2.42 15.38 1.19
CA ILE A 39 -1.11 14.92 0.71
C ILE A 39 -0.52 13.93 1.72
N GLU A 40 -0.58 14.24 3.01
CA GLU A 40 -0.10 13.34 4.06
C GLU A 40 -0.93 12.05 4.13
N ARG A 41 -2.24 12.10 3.89
CA ARG A 41 -3.08 10.90 3.79
C ARG A 41 -2.62 10.00 2.65
N CYS A 42 -2.39 10.56 1.46
CA CYS A 42 -1.86 9.79 0.33
C CYS A 42 -0.46 9.23 0.63
N ARG A 43 0.40 10.01 1.31
CA ARG A 43 1.74 9.57 1.73
C ARG A 43 1.66 8.40 2.71
N ARG A 44 0.79 8.45 3.72
CA ARG A 44 0.57 7.34 4.67
C ARG A 44 0.02 6.09 3.98
N ALA A 45 -0.86 6.26 3.00
CA ALA A 45 -1.34 5.13 2.20
C ALA A 45 -0.22 4.48 1.39
N HIS A 46 0.65 5.29 0.78
CA HIS A 46 1.83 4.80 0.07
C HIS A 46 2.85 4.13 1.00
N GLN A 47 3.09 4.71 2.17
CA GLN A 47 3.97 4.12 3.18
C GLN A 47 3.46 2.75 3.63
N ASN A 48 2.15 2.60 3.88
CA ASN A 48 1.59 1.30 4.22
C ASN A 48 1.74 0.27 3.08
N ASP A 49 1.63 0.70 1.83
CA ASP A 49 1.94 -0.14 0.66
C ASP A 49 3.41 -0.59 0.67
N LEU A 50 4.36 0.31 0.95
CA LEU A 50 5.79 0.02 1.02
C LEU A 50 6.15 -0.94 2.17
N GLU A 51 5.43 -0.89 3.27
CA GLU A 51 5.67 -1.78 4.42
C GLU A 51 5.09 -3.19 4.19
N ASN A 52 3.97 -3.31 3.48
CA ASN A 52 3.22 -4.57 3.40
C ASN A 52 3.43 -5.34 2.09
N ILE A 53 3.50 -4.65 0.95
CA ILE A 53 3.57 -5.33 -0.36
C ILE A 53 4.91 -6.07 -0.53
N PRO A 54 6.08 -5.51 -0.18
CA PRO A 54 7.34 -6.26 -0.25
C PRO A 54 7.34 -7.49 0.66
N ALA A 55 6.80 -7.38 1.87
CA ALA A 55 6.66 -8.50 2.79
C ALA A 55 5.75 -9.60 2.22
N PHE A 56 4.62 -9.21 1.61
CA PHE A 56 3.70 -10.15 0.93
C PHE A 56 4.36 -10.85 -0.26
N ILE A 57 5.11 -10.13 -1.09
CA ILE A 57 5.84 -10.70 -2.23
C ILE A 57 6.88 -11.71 -1.74
N LEU A 58 7.67 -11.33 -0.73
CA LEU A 58 8.68 -12.21 -0.15
C LEU A 58 8.05 -13.47 0.47
N ALA A 59 7.00 -13.29 1.28
CA ALA A 59 6.26 -14.40 1.89
C ALA A 59 5.66 -15.33 0.83
N GLY A 60 5.07 -14.78 -0.23
CA GLY A 60 4.51 -15.55 -1.33
C GLY A 60 5.57 -16.31 -2.13
N ALA A 61 6.73 -15.70 -2.39
CA ALA A 61 7.85 -16.37 -3.05
C ALA A 61 8.37 -17.55 -2.22
N LEU A 62 8.54 -17.36 -0.91
CA LEU A 62 8.96 -18.41 0.01
C LEU A 62 7.90 -19.52 0.13
N TYR A 63 6.62 -19.17 0.19
CA TYR A 63 5.53 -20.13 0.25
C TYR A 63 5.44 -20.99 -1.02
N GLN A 64 5.76 -20.44 -2.18
CA GLN A 64 5.76 -21.22 -3.43
C GLN A 64 6.82 -22.32 -3.45
N LEU A 65 7.90 -22.18 -2.67
CA LEU A 65 8.97 -23.17 -2.54
C LEU A 65 8.58 -24.38 -1.68
N THR A 66 7.45 -24.33 -0.96
CA THR A 66 6.97 -25.45 -0.13
C THR A 66 6.03 -26.40 -0.88
N SER A 67 5.97 -26.30 -2.22
CA SER A 67 5.06 -27.06 -3.07
C SER A 67 3.59 -27.04 -2.58
N PRO A 68 3.01 -25.86 -2.30
CA PRO A 68 1.65 -25.77 -1.81
C PRO A 68 0.63 -26.18 -2.88
N SER A 69 -0.60 -26.49 -2.47
CA SER A 69 -1.66 -26.77 -3.44
C SER A 69 -1.88 -25.54 -4.34
N ALA A 70 -1.87 -25.75 -5.65
CA ALA A 70 -1.99 -24.68 -6.63
C ALA A 70 -3.28 -23.86 -6.45
N TRP A 71 -4.39 -24.55 -6.15
CA TRP A 71 -5.67 -23.90 -5.89
C TRP A 71 -5.56 -22.91 -4.72
N LEU A 72 -5.02 -23.34 -3.58
CA LEU A 72 -4.92 -22.49 -2.39
C LEU A 72 -3.96 -21.32 -2.60
N ALA A 73 -2.78 -21.57 -3.19
CA ALA A 73 -1.81 -20.52 -3.50
C ALA A 73 -2.43 -19.42 -4.38
N ILE A 74 -3.14 -19.79 -5.45
CA ILE A 74 -3.83 -18.84 -6.34
C ILE A 74 -4.85 -18.00 -5.56
N GLN A 75 -5.65 -18.62 -4.67
CA GLN A 75 -6.63 -17.86 -3.88
C GLN A 75 -5.95 -16.87 -2.92
N LEU A 76 -4.89 -17.27 -2.23
CA LEU A 76 -4.14 -16.38 -1.32
C LEU A 76 -3.58 -15.16 -2.07
N PHE A 77 -2.98 -15.37 -3.24
CA PHE A 77 -2.48 -14.27 -4.07
C PHE A 77 -3.59 -13.33 -4.52
N ARG A 78 -4.74 -13.88 -4.95
CA ARG A 78 -5.90 -13.09 -5.39
C ARG A 78 -6.49 -12.28 -4.25
N PHE A 79 -6.82 -12.93 -3.12
CA PHE A 79 -7.43 -12.25 -1.98
C PHE A 79 -6.48 -11.23 -1.34
N GLY A 80 -5.19 -11.56 -1.20
CA GLY A 80 -4.18 -10.62 -0.71
C GLY A 80 -4.09 -9.38 -1.60
N THR A 81 -4.01 -9.57 -2.92
CA THR A 81 -3.94 -8.46 -3.88
C THR A 81 -5.21 -7.60 -3.87
N ILE A 82 -6.40 -8.22 -3.90
CA ILE A 82 -7.68 -7.51 -3.86
C ILE A 82 -7.79 -6.71 -2.56
N ALA A 83 -7.44 -7.30 -1.41
CA ALA A 83 -7.47 -6.62 -0.13
C ALA A 83 -6.56 -5.37 -0.11
N ARG A 84 -5.39 -5.44 -0.74
CA ARG A 84 -4.50 -4.27 -0.90
C ARG A 84 -5.10 -3.19 -1.82
N ILE A 85 -5.69 -3.58 -2.94
CA ILE A 85 -6.36 -2.62 -3.85
C ILE A 85 -7.50 -1.91 -3.12
N VAL A 86 -8.33 -2.66 -2.40
CA VAL A 86 -9.42 -2.10 -1.59
C VAL A 86 -8.85 -1.16 -0.52
N HIS A 87 -7.80 -1.57 0.20
CA HIS A 87 -7.15 -0.73 1.20
C HIS A 87 -6.68 0.61 0.61
N THR A 88 -6.00 0.60 -0.54
CA THR A 88 -5.58 1.84 -1.21
C THR A 88 -6.78 2.69 -1.63
N PHE A 89 -7.84 2.07 -2.15
CA PHE A 89 -9.04 2.76 -2.59
C PHE A 89 -9.78 3.46 -1.44
N VAL A 90 -10.04 2.75 -0.34
CA VAL A 90 -10.76 3.27 0.84
C VAL A 90 -9.93 4.26 1.66
N TYR A 91 -8.62 4.31 1.45
CA TYR A 91 -7.73 5.20 2.20
C TYR A 91 -7.36 6.47 1.42
N ALA A 92 -7.05 6.35 0.13
CA ALA A 92 -6.49 7.45 -0.67
C ALA A 92 -7.48 8.07 -1.67
N ILE A 93 -8.45 7.29 -2.20
CA ILE A 93 -9.34 7.75 -3.27
C ILE A 93 -10.70 8.14 -2.69
N VAL A 94 -11.37 7.22 -2.02
CA VAL A 94 -12.65 7.46 -1.35
C VAL A 94 -12.40 7.35 0.14
N VAL A 95 -12.52 8.45 0.87
CA VAL A 95 -12.29 8.46 2.32
C VAL A 95 -13.49 7.82 3.01
N ILE A 96 -13.44 6.50 3.17
CA ILE A 96 -14.45 5.75 3.90
C ILE A 96 -14.09 5.77 5.39
N PRO A 97 -15.04 6.05 6.29
CA PRO A 97 -14.79 5.94 7.72
C PRO A 97 -14.33 4.52 8.10
N GLN A 98 -13.68 4.39 9.25
CA GLN A 98 -13.45 3.06 9.83
C GLN A 98 -14.80 2.31 9.92
N PRO A 99 -14.86 0.99 9.69
CA PRO A 99 -13.79 0.00 9.83
C PRO A 99 -13.18 -0.54 8.50
N ALA A 100 -13.62 -0.06 7.34
CA ALA A 100 -13.27 -0.66 6.04
C ALA A 100 -11.76 -0.79 5.79
N ARG A 101 -11.00 0.26 6.16
CA ARG A 101 -9.53 0.26 6.08
C ARG A 101 -8.88 -0.80 6.96
N ALA A 102 -9.32 -0.94 8.21
CA ALA A 102 -8.75 -1.92 9.13
C ALA A 102 -9.01 -3.35 8.63
N ILE A 103 -10.23 -3.64 8.20
CA ILE A 103 -10.62 -4.96 7.67
C ILE A 103 -9.76 -5.32 6.45
N SER A 104 -9.68 -4.42 5.46
CA SER A 104 -8.86 -4.66 4.25
C SER A 104 -7.37 -4.85 4.56
N PHE A 105 -6.83 -4.13 5.55
CA PHE A 105 -5.47 -4.31 6.03
C PHE A 105 -5.26 -5.69 6.65
N PHE A 106 -6.11 -6.07 7.61
CA PHE A 106 -5.99 -7.32 8.34
C PHE A 106 -6.15 -8.55 7.45
N VAL A 107 -7.01 -8.50 6.43
CA VAL A 107 -7.16 -9.61 5.48
C VAL A 107 -5.84 -9.87 4.74
N SER A 108 -5.22 -8.84 4.17
CA SER A 108 -3.95 -9.00 3.48
C SER A 108 -2.83 -9.40 4.44
N TYR A 109 -2.80 -8.83 5.65
CA TYR A 109 -1.78 -9.11 6.64
C TYR A 109 -1.86 -10.57 7.14
N ALA A 110 -3.07 -11.06 7.43
CA ALA A 110 -3.29 -12.44 7.85
C ALA A 110 -2.84 -13.45 6.79
N ILE A 111 -3.06 -13.15 5.51
CA ILE A 111 -2.57 -13.99 4.40
C ILE A 111 -1.04 -14.03 4.38
N THR A 112 -0.36 -12.88 4.54
CA THR A 112 1.11 -12.82 4.62
C THR A 112 1.62 -13.67 5.78
N VAL A 113 1.03 -13.54 6.96
CA VAL A 113 1.41 -14.30 8.16
C VAL A 113 1.18 -15.80 7.93
N TYR A 114 0.04 -16.19 7.36
CA TYR A 114 -0.24 -17.58 7.03
C TYR A 114 0.84 -18.17 6.14
N MET A 115 1.20 -17.49 5.05
CA MET A 115 2.23 -17.95 4.13
C MET A 115 3.58 -18.12 4.84
N LEU A 116 4.00 -17.16 5.67
CA LEU A 116 5.23 -17.25 6.43
C LEU A 116 5.23 -18.39 7.45
N VAL A 117 4.15 -18.58 8.20
CA VAL A 117 4.05 -19.67 9.18
C VAL A 117 4.12 -21.02 8.47
N GLN A 118 3.43 -21.20 7.35
CA GLN A 118 3.50 -22.43 6.57
C GLN A 118 4.91 -22.69 6.03
N THR A 119 5.60 -21.65 5.55
CA THR A 119 7.00 -21.76 5.14
C THR A 119 7.89 -22.21 6.31
N ILE A 120 7.75 -21.60 7.49
CA ILE A 120 8.56 -21.95 8.66
C ILE A 120 8.29 -23.40 9.09
N LEU A 121 7.02 -23.81 9.15
CA LEU A 121 6.65 -25.17 9.53
C LEU A 121 7.11 -26.23 8.54
N TYR A 122 7.30 -25.88 7.26
CA TYR A 122 7.85 -26.79 6.26
C TYR A 122 9.36 -27.00 6.42
N VAL A 123 10.08 -26.01 6.96
CA VAL A 123 11.54 -26.03 7.11
C VAL A 123 11.98 -26.67 8.43
N LEU A 124 11.15 -26.59 9.47
CA LEU A 124 11.37 -27.22 10.78
C LEU A 124 11.08 -28.73 10.73
#